data_AF-A0A0K2RMA6-F1
#
_entry.id   AF-A0A0K2RMA6-F1
#
_cell.length_a   1.000
_cell.length_b   1.000
_cell.length_c   1.000
_cell.angle_alpha   90.00
_cell.angle_beta   90.00
_cell.angle_gamma   90.00
#
_symmetry.space_group_name_H-M   'P 1'
#
loop_
_entity.id
_entity.type
_entity.pdbx_description
1 polymer ?
#
loop_
_entity_poly.entity_id
_entity_poly.type
_entity_poly.pdbx_seq_one_letter_code
_entity_poly.pdbx_strand_id
1 'polypeptide(L)' 'MATPIASALEVAAVCDLMAVAPDSVRTAGSMPQQFAFSATASDVTAVVIAGELVASNGVHVRLGLRAGCSPRR' A
#
# COMPACT_ATOMS: atom_id res chain seq x y z
N MET A 1 -6.35 11.97 21.73
CA MET A 1 -5.98 10.54 21.69
C MET A 1 -4.98 10.38 20.57
N ALA A 2 -3.71 10.07 20.87
CA ALA A 2 -2.71 9.86 19.84
C ALA A 2 -2.99 8.53 19.13
N THR A 3 -2.99 8.53 17.80
CA THR A 3 -3.06 7.30 17.02
C THR A 3 -1.82 6.46 17.36
N PRO A 4 -1.97 5.19 17.77
CA PRO A 4 -0.81 4.32 17.97
C PRO A 4 -0.07 4.20 16.63
N ILE A 5 1.25 4.39 16.69
CA ILE A 5 2.14 4.24 15.53
C ILE A 5 2.63 2.80 15.52
N ALA A 6 2.38 2.07 14.43
CA ALA A 6 2.98 0.76 14.23
C ALA A 6 4.51 0.93 14.14
N SER A 7 5.23 0.38 15.10
CA SER A 7 6.70 0.44 15.15
C SER A 7 7.38 -0.73 14.45
N ALA A 8 6.66 -1.84 14.26
CA ALA A 8 7.18 -3.07 13.65
C ALA A 8 6.07 -3.94 13.05
N LEU A 9 6.47 -4.80 12.09
CA LEU A 9 5.67 -5.90 11.56
C LEU A 9 5.78 -7.10 12.53
N GLU A 10 4.91 -7.12 13.55
CA GLU A 10 4.93 -8.14 14.60
C GLU A 10 3.51 -8.59 14.97
N VAL A 11 3.41 -9.79 15.52
CA VAL A 11 2.12 -10.33 15.98
C VAL A 11 1.56 -9.46 17.09
N ALA A 12 0.23 -9.24 17.08
CA ALA A 12 -0.49 -8.40 18.02
C ALA A 12 -0.23 -6.87 17.94
N ALA A 13 0.64 -6.40 17.03
CA ALA A 13 0.71 -4.99 16.68
C ALA A 13 -0.53 -4.55 15.87
N VAL A 14 -0.73 -3.23 15.77
CA VAL A 14 -1.76 -2.63 14.92
C VAL A 14 -1.50 -3.07 13.47
N CYS A 15 -2.55 -3.56 12.80
CA CYS A 15 -2.47 -4.01 11.41
C CYS A 15 -2.56 -2.82 10.44
N ASP A 16 -1.51 -2.00 10.44
CA ASP A 16 -1.31 -0.89 9.51
C ASP A 16 -0.26 -1.29 8.47
N LEU A 17 -0.74 -1.83 7.35
CA LEU A 17 0.10 -2.50 6.36
C LEU A 17 -0.19 -1.97 4.95
N MET A 18 0.83 -2.00 4.09
CA MET A 18 0.65 -1.84 2.66
C MET A 18 1.44 -2.91 1.89
N ALA A 19 0.85 -3.40 0.80
CA ALA A 19 1.51 -4.33 -0.12
C ALA A 19 2.01 -3.56 -1.34
N VAL A 20 3.26 -3.80 -1.74
CA VAL A 20 3.90 -3.17 -2.89
C VAL A 20 4.26 -4.25 -3.93
N ALA A 21 3.89 -4.04 -5.19
CA ALA A 21 4.21 -4.92 -6.30
C ALA A 21 5.72 -4.87 -6.59
N PRO A 22 6.43 -6.02 -6.59
CA PRO A 22 7.88 -6.07 -6.78
C PRO A 22 8.31 -6.05 -8.26
N ASP A 23 7.38 -6.25 -9.20
CA ASP A 23 7.63 -6.59 -10.60
C ASP A 23 7.16 -5.51 -11.60
N SER A 24 6.77 -4.33 -11.12
CA SER A 24 6.46 -3.21 -12.01
C SER A 24 7.72 -2.73 -12.74
N VAL A 25 7.56 -2.00 -13.85
CA VAL A 25 8.68 -1.41 -14.59
C VAL A 25 9.61 -0.59 -13.68
N ARG A 26 9.09 -0.02 -12.58
CA ARG A 26 9.87 0.77 -11.62
C ARG A 26 10.60 -0.08 -10.60
N THR A 27 9.98 -1.15 -10.13
CA THR A 27 10.48 -1.95 -8.99
C THR A 27 11.21 -3.22 -9.43
N ALA A 28 11.07 -3.64 -10.69
CA ALA A 28 11.73 -4.82 -11.22
C ALA A 28 13.25 -4.77 -10.98
N GLY A 29 13.78 -5.82 -10.34
CA GLY A 29 15.20 -5.91 -9.97
C GLY A 29 15.60 -5.17 -8.69
N SER A 30 14.68 -4.45 -8.04
CA SER A 30 14.92 -3.85 -6.72
C SER A 30 14.82 -4.90 -5.61
N MET A 31 15.72 -4.84 -4.62
CA MET A 31 15.53 -5.52 -3.34
C MET A 31 14.41 -4.83 -2.53
N PRO A 32 13.73 -5.52 -1.60
CA PRO A 32 12.65 -4.92 -0.80
C PRO A 32 13.06 -3.61 -0.09
N GLN A 33 14.27 -3.54 0.45
CA GLN A 33 14.81 -2.36 1.13
C GLN A 33 15.04 -1.18 0.16
N GLN A 34 15.07 -1.43 -1.15
CA GLN A 34 15.28 -0.41 -2.18
C GLN A 34 13.97 0.18 -2.70
N PHE A 35 12.80 -0.38 -2.35
CA PHE A 35 11.51 0.12 -2.82
C PHE A 35 11.25 1.57 -2.42
N ALA A 36 11.82 2.05 -1.31
CA ALA A 36 11.72 3.47 -0.92
C ALA A 36 12.32 4.44 -1.95
N PHE A 37 13.17 3.96 -2.86
CA PHE A 37 13.82 4.77 -3.89
C PHE A 37 13.22 4.60 -5.28
N SER A 38 12.45 3.52 -5.52
CA SER A 38 11.96 3.16 -6.85
C SER A 38 10.44 3.06 -6.93
N ALA A 39 9.79 2.55 -5.88
CA ALA A 39 8.35 2.39 -5.84
C ALA A 39 7.64 3.74 -5.71
N THR A 40 6.44 3.81 -6.28
CA THR A 40 5.53 4.95 -6.20
C THR A 40 4.24 4.51 -5.52
N ALA A 41 3.35 5.46 -5.23
CA ALA A 41 1.97 5.13 -4.84
C ALA A 41 1.27 4.24 -5.88
N SER A 42 1.75 4.26 -7.13
CA SER A 42 1.26 3.37 -8.16
C SER A 42 1.80 1.94 -8.09
N ASP A 43 2.63 1.59 -7.13
CA ASP A 43 3.07 0.20 -6.98
C ASP A 43 2.38 -0.45 -5.76
N VAL A 44 1.59 0.31 -5.01
CA VAL A 44 0.78 -0.20 -3.89
C VAL A 44 -0.46 -0.93 -4.42
N THR A 45 -0.63 -2.20 -4.01
CA THR A 45 -1.74 -3.06 -4.43
C THR A 45 -2.84 -3.19 -3.39
N ALA A 46 -2.50 -3.08 -2.10
CA ALA A 46 -3.45 -3.10 -1.00
C ALA A 46 -2.96 -2.23 0.16
N VAL A 47 -3.91 -1.61 0.87
CA VAL A 47 -3.65 -0.88 2.11
C VAL A 47 -4.65 -1.32 3.16
N VAL A 48 -4.14 -1.68 4.33
CA VAL A 48 -4.92 -2.06 5.51
C VAL A 48 -4.60 -1.07 6.63
N ILE A 49 -5.62 -0.54 7.29
CA ILE A 49 -5.48 0.35 8.44
C ILE A 49 -6.33 -0.21 9.58
N ALA A 50 -5.72 -0.39 10.75
CA ALA A 50 -6.36 -0.98 11.93
C ALA A 50 -7.09 -2.32 11.63
N GLY A 51 -6.58 -3.10 10.68
CA GLY A 51 -7.18 -4.36 10.24
C GLY A 51 -8.29 -4.24 9.18
N GLU A 52 -8.63 -3.04 8.73
CA GLU A 52 -9.62 -2.79 7.68
C GLU A 52 -8.94 -2.54 6.33
N LEU A 53 -9.37 -3.24 5.27
CA LEU A 53 -8.91 -2.97 3.91
C LEU A 53 -9.49 -1.63 3.43
N VAL A 54 -8.64 -0.63 3.19
CA VAL A 54 -9.07 0.74 2.82
C VAL A 54 -8.82 1.08 1.35
N ALA A 55 -7.90 0.38 0.69
CA ALA A 55 -7.66 0.51 -0.74
C ALA A 55 -7.19 -0.82 -1.35
N SER A 56 -7.59 -1.09 -2.58
CA SER A 56 -7.19 -2.27 -3.33
C SER A 56 -7.09 -1.94 -4.82
N ASN A 57 -6.02 -2.38 -5.47
CA ASN A 57 -5.78 -2.23 -6.91
C ASN A 57 -5.93 -0.79 -7.42
N GLY A 58 -5.45 0.17 -6.63
CA GLY A 58 -5.55 1.61 -6.94
C GLY A 58 -6.93 2.24 -6.71
N VAL A 59 -7.87 1.52 -6.09
CA VAL A 59 -9.21 2.00 -5.77
C VAL A 59 -9.37 2.11 -4.27
N HIS A 60 -9.83 3.26 -3.78
CA HIS A 60 -10.21 3.42 -2.38
C HIS A 60 -11.56 2.74 -2.13
N VAL A 61 -11.65 1.92 -1.09
CA VAL A 61 -12.88 1.16 -0.79
C VAL A 61 -14.07 2.08 -0.52
N ARG A 62 -13.84 3.19 0.19
CA ARG A 62 -14.90 4.15 0.55
C ARG A 62 -15.13 5.26 -0.48
N LEU A 63 -14.09 5.67 -1.19
CA LEU A 63 -14.17 6.81 -2.13
C LEU A 63 -14.37 6.35 -3.59
N GLY A 64 -14.13 5.07 -3.89
CA GLY A 64 -14.13 4.55 -5.24
C GLY A 64 -12.95 5.08 -6.07
N LEU A 65 -13.13 5.08 -7.39
CA LEU A 65 -12.18 5.69 -8.32
C LEU A 65 -12.37 7.20 -8.34
N ARG A 66 -11.25 7.93 -8.45
CA ARG A 66 -11.30 9.34 -8.79
C ARG A 66 -11.83 9.51 -10.21
N ALA A 67 -12.71 10.48 -10.43
CA ALA A 67 -13.16 10.85 -11.77
C ALA A 67 -11.96 11.12 -12.70
N GLY A 68 -11.93 10.45 -13.85
CA GLY A 68 -10.84 10.54 -14.83
C GLY A 68 -9.65 9.60 -14.58
N CYS A 69 -9.68 8.77 -13.54
CA CYS A 69 -8.65 7.75 -13.30
C CYS A 69 -9.12 6.38 -13.82
N SER A 70 -8.35 5.75 -14.71
CA SER A 70 -8.61 4.37 -15.12
C SER A 70 -8.21 3.38 -14.02
N PRO A 71 -8.92 2.27 -13.84
CA PRO A 71 -8.48 1.20 -12.94
C PRO A 71 -7.09 0.70 -13.35
N ARG A 72 -6.31 0.27 -12.36
CA ARG A 72 -5.07 -0.45 -12.62
C ARG A 72 -5.42 -1.79 -13.30
N ARG A 73 -4.82 -2.04 -14.47
CA ARG A 73 -4.95 -3.33 -15.19
C ARG A 73 -4.24 -4.44 -14.45
#